data_AF-A0A9D9BMS2-F1
#
_entry.id   AF-A0A9D9BMS2-F1
#
_cell.length_a   1.000
_cell.length_b   1.000
_cell.length_c   1.000
_cell.angle_alpha   90.00
_cell.angle_beta   90.00
_cell.angle_gamma   90.00
#
_symmetry.space_group_name_H-M   'P 1'
#
loop_
_entity.id
_entity.type
_entity.pdbx_description
1 polymer ?
#
loop_
_entity_poly.entity_id
_entity_poly.type
_entity_poly.pdbx_seq_one_letter_code
_entity_poly.pdbx_strand_id
1 'polypeptide(L)'
;MKQQDLSAVQQFNARFKIIAVLFVLVTGLSWYFTYQTEQFLLAVKVSSFALFVWSGWEHDLLRHREVYLKLFVLSVALAAAGYYFLLEANADLWLRVTKMSLISLILYLPLHYLYKSVYDREPKIEKTSGRTADRMYSFVLVAGTALATMFL
;
A
#
# COMPACT_ATOMS: atom_id res chain seq x y z
N MET A 1 -24.76 1.56 -3.64
CA MET A 1 -23.73 0.71 -3.02
C MET A 1 -24.43 -0.51 -2.44
N LYS A 2 -23.97 -1.75 -2.69
CA LYS A 2 -24.66 -2.93 -2.14
C LYS A 2 -24.45 -2.98 -0.63
N GLN A 3 -25.44 -3.47 0.12
CA GLN A 3 -25.40 -3.51 1.59
C GLN A 3 -24.20 -4.29 2.16
N GLN A 4 -23.71 -5.28 1.40
CA GLN A 4 -22.49 -6.03 1.70
C GLN A 4 -21.21 -5.18 1.60
N ASP A 5 -21.12 -4.28 0.62
CA ASP A 5 -19.96 -3.38 0.47
C ASP A 5 -19.88 -2.37 1.63
N LEU A 6 -21.04 -1.90 2.13
CA LEU A 6 -21.10 -0.97 3.25
C LEU A 6 -20.56 -1.60 4.54
N SER A 7 -20.92 -2.85 4.82
CA SER A 7 -20.40 -3.60 5.98
C SER A 7 -18.89 -3.81 5.87
N ALA A 8 -18.37 -4.16 4.68
CA ALA A 8 -16.94 -4.35 4.46
C ALA A 8 -16.14 -3.05 4.66
N VAL A 9 -16.62 -1.92 4.13
CA VAL A 9 -15.98 -0.61 4.32
C VAL A 9 -16.01 -0.17 5.79
N GLN A 10 -17.08 -0.45 6.53
CA GLN A 10 -17.15 -0.16 7.96
C GLN A 10 -16.15 -0.99 8.77
N GLN A 11 -16.03 -2.29 8.47
CA GLN A 11 -15.03 -3.15 9.09
C GLN A 11 -13.61 -2.69 8.77
N PHE A 12 -13.34 -2.33 7.51
CA PHE A 12 -12.07 -1.74 7.10
C PHE A 12 -11.78 -0.47 7.91
N ASN A 13 -12.75 0.43 8.04
CA ASN A 13 -12.59 1.68 8.78
C ASN A 13 -12.25 1.46 10.26
N ALA A 14 -12.88 0.46 10.90
CA ALA A 14 -12.57 0.08 12.27
C ALA A 14 -11.12 -0.45 12.40
N ARG A 15 -10.72 -1.38 11.52
CA ARG A 15 -9.35 -1.92 11.48
C ARG A 15 -8.32 -0.83 11.18
N PHE A 16 -8.63 0.05 10.23
CA PHE A 16 -7.77 1.16 9.84
C PHE A 16 -7.52 2.13 10.99
N LYS A 17 -8.54 2.46 11.78
CA LYS A 17 -8.36 3.32 12.94
C LYS A 17 -7.34 2.72 13.93
N ILE A 18 -7.45 1.43 14.22
CA ILE A 18 -6.53 0.73 15.13
C ILE A 18 -5.11 0.72 14.55
N ILE A 19 -4.97 0.32 13.29
CA ILE A 19 -3.67 0.22 12.62
C ILE A 19 -3.01 1.60 12.48
N ALA A 20 -3.77 2.65 12.13
CA ALA A 20 -3.25 4.01 12.03
C ALA A 20 -2.79 4.55 13.39
N VAL A 21 -3.51 4.26 14.48
CA VAL A 21 -3.09 4.65 15.84
C VAL A 21 -1.81 3.91 16.23
N LEU A 22 -1.76 2.59 16.03
CA LEU A 22 -0.55 1.81 16.30
C LEU A 22 0.63 2.31 15.47
N PHE A 23 0.39 2.63 14.20
CA PHE A 23 1.37 3.19 13.29
C PHE A 23 1.96 4.49 13.82
N VAL A 24 1.10 5.46 14.18
CA VAL A 24 1.54 6.75 14.73
C VAL A 24 2.31 6.56 16.04
N LEU A 25 1.86 5.66 16.91
CA LEU A 25 2.55 5.38 18.17
C LEU A 25 3.92 4.73 17.93
N VAL A 26 4.01 3.70 17.09
CA VAL A 26 5.28 3.02 16.80
C VAL A 26 6.26 3.98 16.13
N THR A 27 5.84 4.67 15.07
CA THR A 27 6.72 5.64 14.39
C THR A 27 7.09 6.79 15.30
N GLY A 28 6.17 7.33 16.09
CA GLY A 28 6.44 8.43 17.02
C GLY A 28 7.36 8.03 18.18
N LEU A 29 7.15 6.85 18.78
CA LEU A 29 8.02 6.33 19.84
C LEU A 29 9.41 6.00 19.30
N SER A 30 9.49 5.31 18.15
CA SER A 30 10.79 5.05 17.52
C SER A 30 11.49 6.36 17.16
N TRP A 31 10.78 7.36 16.65
CA TRP A 31 11.37 8.67 16.37
C TRP A 31 11.92 9.31 17.66
N TYR A 32 11.15 9.28 18.75
CA TYR A 32 11.53 9.90 20.01
C TYR A 32 12.74 9.22 20.67
N PHE A 33 12.80 7.89 20.67
CA PHE A 33 13.83 7.14 21.38
C PHE A 33 15.07 6.81 20.55
N THR A 34 14.89 6.60 19.25
CA THR A 34 15.93 5.98 18.40
C THR A 34 16.12 6.75 17.09
N TYR A 35 15.90 8.06 17.12
CA TYR A 35 16.16 8.98 16.00
C TYR A 35 17.54 8.72 15.39
N GLN A 36 17.59 8.62 14.05
CA GLN A 36 18.81 8.31 13.27
C GLN A 36 19.50 6.97 13.56
N THR A 37 18.83 6.03 14.23
CA THR A 37 19.36 4.67 14.40
C THR A 37 18.81 3.69 13.35
N GLU A 38 19.52 2.58 13.16
CA GLU A 38 19.04 1.45 12.36
C GLU A 38 17.70 0.89 12.84
N GLN A 39 17.37 1.03 14.14
CA GLN A 39 16.11 0.53 14.69
C GLN A 39 14.91 1.33 14.21
N PHE A 40 15.04 2.66 14.12
CA PHE A 40 13.99 3.49 13.52
C PHE A 40 13.78 3.15 12.05
N LEU A 41 14.89 3.00 11.30
CA LEU A 41 14.84 2.58 9.90
C LEU A 41 14.18 1.22 9.72
N LEU A 42 14.48 0.25 10.58
CA LEU A 42 13.84 -1.06 10.60
C LEU A 42 12.32 -0.93 10.80
N ALA A 43 11.87 -0.11 11.76
CA ALA A 43 10.45 0.12 11.99
C ALA A 43 9.75 0.69 10.74
N VAL A 44 10.33 1.72 10.11
CA VAL A 44 9.78 2.32 8.88
C VAL A 44 9.74 1.30 7.73
N LYS A 45 10.80 0.49 7.55
CA LYS A 45 10.88 -0.57 6.54
C LYS A 45 9.77 -1.61 6.74
N VAL A 46 9.62 -2.12 7.97
CA VAL A 46 8.60 -3.13 8.31
C VAL A 46 7.20 -2.58 8.15
N SER A 47 6.92 -1.36 8.61
CA SER A 47 5.60 -0.73 8.46
C SER A 47 5.25 -0.49 6.98
N SER A 48 6.21 -0.12 6.15
CA SER A 48 6.01 0.07 4.70
C SER A 48 5.68 -1.23 3.99
N PHE A 49 6.41 -2.30 4.32
CA PHE A 49 6.12 -3.62 3.78
C PHE A 49 4.76 -4.14 4.24
N ALA A 50 4.42 -3.97 5.52
CA ALA A 50 3.12 -4.35 6.06
C ALA A 50 1.97 -3.59 5.36
N LEU A 51 2.13 -2.29 5.12
CA LEU A 51 1.15 -1.49 4.38
C LEU A 51 1.00 -1.97 2.94
N PHE A 52 2.09 -2.32 2.26
CA PHE A 52 2.04 -2.89 0.92
C PHE A 52 1.24 -4.19 0.88
N VAL A 53 1.56 -5.14 1.76
CA VAL A 53 0.83 -6.42 1.86
C VAL A 53 -0.64 -6.19 2.18
N TRP A 54 -0.93 -5.28 3.12
CA TRP A 54 -2.31 -4.98 3.50
C TRP A 54 -3.09 -4.30 2.38
N SER A 55 -2.47 -3.39 1.62
CA SER A 55 -3.08 -2.78 0.44
C SER A 55 -3.40 -3.80 -0.66
N GLY A 56 -2.56 -4.83 -0.82
CA GLY A 56 -2.83 -5.95 -1.72
C GLY A 56 -3.96 -6.86 -1.25
N TRP A 57 -4.09 -7.09 0.07
CA TRP A 57 -5.20 -7.87 0.63
C TRP A 57 -6.53 -7.10 0.47
N GLU A 58 -6.55 -5.81 0.78
CA GLU A 58 -7.76 -4.97 0.69
C GLU A 58 -7.99 -4.40 -0.72
N HIS A 59 -7.38 -5.02 -1.74
CA HIS A 59 -7.49 -4.61 -3.15
C HIS A 59 -8.94 -4.36 -3.60
N ASP A 60 -9.87 -5.23 -3.19
CA ASP A 60 -11.26 -5.16 -3.64
C ASP A 60 -11.95 -3.90 -3.12
N LEU A 61 -11.48 -3.37 -1.98
CA LEU A 61 -11.99 -2.17 -1.35
C LEU A 61 -11.34 -0.89 -1.88
N LEU A 62 -10.20 -0.98 -2.61
CA LEU A 62 -9.52 0.19 -3.18
C LEU A 62 -10.36 0.95 -4.21
N ARG A 63 -11.40 0.32 -4.78
CA ARG A 63 -12.40 0.99 -5.63
C ARG A 63 -13.17 2.08 -4.88
N HIS A 64 -13.26 1.98 -3.56
CA HIS A 64 -13.89 2.98 -2.72
C HIS A 64 -12.89 4.10 -2.41
N ARG A 65 -13.21 5.31 -2.87
CA ARG A 65 -12.35 6.49 -2.73
C ARG A 65 -11.88 6.72 -1.29
N GLU A 66 -12.73 6.48 -0.30
CA GLU A 66 -12.38 6.64 1.13
C GLU A 66 -11.28 5.68 1.58
N VAL A 67 -11.34 4.41 1.14
CA VAL A 67 -10.36 3.38 1.46
C VAL A 67 -9.03 3.68 0.77
N TYR A 68 -9.10 4.01 -0.52
CA TYR A 68 -7.95 4.42 -1.31
C TYR A 68 -7.21 5.60 -0.67
N LEU A 69 -7.93 6.69 -0.36
CA LEU A 69 -7.32 7.89 0.22
C LEU A 69 -6.66 7.62 1.57
N LYS A 70 -7.28 6.79 2.41
CA LYS A 70 -6.72 6.41 3.72
C LYS A 70 -5.39 5.68 3.59
N LEU A 71 -5.33 4.68 2.72
CA LEU A 71 -4.09 3.92 2.47
C LEU A 71 -3.05 4.78 1.75
N PHE A 72 -3.48 5.64 0.83
CA PHE A 72 -2.61 6.57 0.10
C PHE A 72 -1.94 7.59 1.03
N VAL A 73 -2.69 8.20 1.95
CA VAL A 73 -2.11 9.14 2.91
C VAL A 73 -1.07 8.44 3.80
N LEU A 74 -1.34 7.22 4.26
CA LEU A 74 -0.39 6.45 5.07
C LEU A 74 0.87 6.10 4.27
N SER A 75 0.73 5.73 3.00
CA SER A 75 1.85 5.37 2.13
C SER A 75 2.71 6.57 1.77
N VAL A 76 2.10 7.75 1.55
CA VAL A 76 2.84 9.01 1.37
C VAL A 76 3.63 9.36 2.62
N ALA A 77 3.05 9.24 3.81
CA ALA A 77 3.76 9.51 5.06
C ALA A 77 4.98 8.60 5.24
N LEU A 78 4.84 7.31 4.92
CA LEU A 78 5.94 6.34 4.97
C LEU A 78 7.02 6.58 3.93
N ALA A 79 6.63 6.89 2.69
CA ALA A 79 7.57 7.20 1.64
C ALA A 79 8.34 8.50 1.95
N ALA A 80 7.67 9.51 2.51
CA ALA A 80 8.31 10.75 2.95
C ALA A 80 9.29 10.51 4.09
N ALA A 81 8.90 9.70 5.09
CA ALA A 81 9.81 9.28 6.16
C ALA A 81 11.03 8.56 5.57
N GLY A 82 10.83 7.55 4.72
CA GLY A 82 11.93 6.82 4.07
C GLY A 82 12.85 7.69 3.22
N TYR A 83 12.29 8.66 2.48
CA TYR A 83 13.06 9.60 1.67
C TYR A 83 13.93 10.54 2.51
N TYR A 84 13.40 11.04 3.63
CA TYR A 84 14.18 11.88 4.55
C TYR A 84 15.46 11.17 5.00
N PHE A 85 15.38 9.87 5.32
CA PHE A 85 16.57 9.09 5.71
C PHE A 85 17.48 8.69 4.54
N LEU A 86 16.96 8.57 3.31
CA LEU A 86 17.77 8.31 2.11
C LEU A 86 18.74 9.47 1.81
N LEU A 87 18.39 10.70 2.20
CA LEU A 87 19.29 11.85 2.08
C LEU A 87 20.47 11.79 3.05
N GLU A 88 20.28 11.13 4.20
CA GLU A 88 21.28 11.03 5.27
C GLU A 88 22.14 9.75 5.18
N ALA A 89 21.57 8.65 4.68
CA ALA A 89 22.23 7.35 4.58
C ALA A 89 22.39 6.94 3.11
N ASN A 90 23.64 6.82 2.64
CA ASN A 90 24.02 6.37 1.29
C ASN A 90 23.11 5.24 0.77
N ALA A 91 22.69 5.39 -0.48
CA ALA A 91 21.64 4.65 -1.18
C ALA A 91 21.50 3.14 -0.85
N ASP A 92 20.77 2.84 0.22
CA ASP A 92 20.36 1.48 0.56
C ASP A 92 19.16 1.06 -0.31
N LEU A 93 19.28 -0.05 -1.04
CA LEU A 93 18.18 -0.66 -1.81
C LEU A 93 16.93 -0.88 -0.94
N TRP A 94 17.11 -1.12 0.38
CA TRP A 94 16.01 -1.32 1.30
C TRP A 94 15.23 -0.06 1.62
N LEU A 95 15.79 1.14 1.45
CA LEU A 95 15.03 2.38 1.59
C LEU A 95 14.03 2.55 0.44
N ARG A 96 14.25 1.88 -0.70
CA ARG A 96 13.27 1.86 -1.82
C ARG A 96 11.99 1.11 -1.44
N VAL A 97 12.05 0.13 -0.52
CA VAL A 97 10.86 -0.59 -0.03
C VAL A 97 9.83 0.35 0.59
N THR A 98 10.26 1.49 1.14
CA THR A 98 9.34 2.51 1.70
C THR A 98 8.42 3.12 0.65
N LYS A 99 8.81 3.08 -0.63
CA LYS A 99 8.02 3.58 -1.76
C LYS A 99 7.07 2.53 -2.33
N MET A 100 7.20 1.25 -1.98
CA MET A 100 6.42 0.15 -2.62
C MET A 100 4.92 0.35 -2.50
N SER A 101 4.41 0.62 -1.30
CA SER A 101 2.97 0.82 -1.10
C SER A 101 2.46 2.03 -1.88
N LEU A 102 3.22 3.12 -1.91
CA LEU A 102 2.88 4.32 -2.65
C LEU A 102 2.82 4.04 -4.16
N ILE A 103 3.88 3.43 -4.70
CA ILE A 103 3.96 3.05 -6.12
C ILE A 103 2.82 2.11 -6.50
N SER A 104 2.50 1.13 -5.64
CA SER A 104 1.39 0.20 -5.88
C SER A 104 0.05 0.92 -6.00
N LEU A 105 -0.21 1.87 -5.09
CA LEU A 105 -1.45 2.66 -5.09
C LEU A 105 -1.50 3.66 -6.26
N ILE A 106 -0.36 4.16 -6.72
CA ILE A 106 -0.27 4.99 -7.93
C ILE A 106 -0.56 4.14 -9.17
N LEU A 107 0.06 2.96 -9.29
CA LEU A 107 -0.13 2.04 -10.42
C LEU A 107 -1.53 1.42 -10.45
N TYR A 108 -2.18 1.27 -9.28
CA TYR A 108 -3.55 0.77 -9.19
C TYR A 108 -4.52 1.58 -10.05
N LEU A 109 -4.47 2.92 -10.00
CA LEU A 109 -5.41 3.78 -10.74
C LEU A 109 -5.39 3.56 -12.27
N PRO A 110 -4.23 3.68 -12.97
CA PRO A 110 -4.19 3.46 -14.41
C PRO A 110 -4.49 2.00 -14.77
N LEU A 111 -4.00 1.03 -13.99
CA LEU A 111 -4.29 -0.38 -14.24
C LEU A 111 -5.78 -0.69 -14.12
N HIS A 112 -6.42 -0.17 -13.08
CA HIS A 112 -7.85 -0.32 -12.85
C HIS A 112 -8.66 0.32 -13.98
N TYR A 113 -8.29 1.53 -14.39
CA TYR A 113 -8.95 2.22 -15.50
C TYR A 113 -8.82 1.45 -16.81
N LEU A 114 -7.61 0.97 -17.14
CA LEU A 114 -7.36 0.16 -18.33
C LEU A 114 -8.16 -1.15 -18.30
N TYR A 115 -8.15 -1.85 -17.16
CA TYR A 115 -8.88 -3.10 -17.00
C TYR A 115 -10.38 -2.92 -17.21
N LYS A 116 -10.95 -1.88 -16.58
CA LYS A 116 -12.36 -1.55 -16.72
C LYS A 116 -12.72 -1.15 -18.14
N SER A 117 -11.85 -0.41 -18.82
CA SER A 117 -12.06 -0.04 -20.23
C SER A 117 -12.03 -1.24 -21.19
N VAL A 118 -11.22 -2.26 -20.91
CA VAL A 118 -11.07 -3.44 -21.79
C VAL A 118 -12.15 -4.50 -21.53
N TYR A 119 -12.50 -4.71 -20.26
CA TYR A 119 -13.37 -5.83 -19.86
C TYR A 119 -14.76 -5.41 -19.35
N ASP A 120 -15.04 -4.11 -19.30
CA ASP A 120 -16.30 -3.49 -18.82
C ASP A 120 -16.82 -4.07 -17.49
N ARG A 121 -15.87 -4.46 -16.63
CA ARG A 121 -16.14 -5.08 -15.33
C ARG A 121 -15.07 -4.75 -14.32
N GLU A 122 -15.42 -4.88 -13.05
CA GLU A 122 -14.49 -4.74 -11.93
C GLU A 122 -13.57 -5.98 -11.82
N PRO A 123 -12.26 -5.79 -11.56
CA PRO A 123 -11.35 -6.90 -11.29
C PRO A 123 -11.75 -7.58 -9.97
N LYS A 124 -11.73 -8.92 -9.96
CA LYS A 124 -12.02 -9.70 -8.75
C LYS A 124 -10.82 -10.55 -8.37
N ILE A 125 -10.17 -10.25 -7.25
CA ILE A 125 -9.12 -11.10 -6.67
C ILE A 125 -9.77 -12.10 -5.72
N GLU A 126 -10.68 -12.92 -6.25
CA GLU A 126 -11.06 -14.14 -5.55
C GLU A 126 -10.06 -15.25 -5.91
N LYS A 127 -9.63 -16.04 -4.92
CA LYS A 127 -8.83 -17.28 -5.13
C LYS A 127 -9.48 -18.22 -6.17
N THR A 128 -10.77 -18.05 -6.44
CA THR A 128 -11.63 -18.81 -7.35
C THR A 128 -12.10 -18.03 -8.57
N SER A 129 -11.52 -16.86 -8.91
CA SER A 129 -11.83 -16.27 -10.21
C SER A 129 -11.23 -17.17 -11.30
N GLY A 130 -12.10 -17.92 -11.99
CA GLY A 130 -11.69 -18.84 -13.06
C GLY A 130 -11.13 -18.13 -14.30
N ARG A 131 -11.01 -16.80 -14.27
CA ARG A 131 -10.62 -15.97 -15.41
C ARG A 131 -9.16 -15.55 -15.30
N THR A 132 -8.36 -15.97 -16.27
CA THR A 132 -6.95 -15.63 -16.41
C THR A 132 -6.69 -14.11 -16.36
N ALA A 133 -7.62 -13.30 -16.85
CA ALA A 133 -7.52 -11.84 -16.85
C ALA A 133 -7.38 -11.22 -15.44
N ASP A 134 -8.11 -11.73 -14.44
CA ASP A 134 -8.03 -11.21 -13.06
C ASP A 134 -6.69 -11.57 -12.40
N ARG A 135 -6.12 -12.74 -12.76
CA ARG A 135 -4.77 -13.15 -12.35
C ARG A 135 -3.69 -12.30 -13.01
N MET A 136 -3.84 -12.02 -14.30
CA MET A 136 -2.92 -11.15 -15.04
C MET A 136 -2.94 -9.73 -14.48
N TYR A 137 -4.11 -9.18 -14.14
CA TYR A 137 -4.22 -7.88 -13.47
C TYR A 137 -3.41 -7.85 -12.16
N SER A 138 -3.61 -8.84 -11.30
CA SER A 138 -2.91 -8.96 -10.02
C SER A 138 -1.39 -9.10 -10.20
N PHE A 139 -0.98 -9.92 -11.17
CA PHE A 139 0.43 -10.12 -11.52
C PHE A 139 1.06 -8.82 -12.03
N VAL A 140 0.40 -8.11 -12.96
CA VAL A 140 0.91 -6.85 -13.50
C VAL A 140 0.99 -5.78 -12.42
N LEU A 141 0.04 -5.73 -11.49
CA LEU A 141 0.10 -4.79 -10.36
C LEU A 141 1.30 -5.08 -9.45
N VAL A 142 1.50 -6.34 -9.04
CA VAL A 142 2.60 -6.72 -8.15
C VAL A 142 3.96 -6.60 -8.85
N ALA A 143 4.10 -7.17 -10.05
CA ALA A 143 5.33 -7.12 -10.83
C ALA A 143 5.67 -5.67 -11.23
N GLY A 144 4.68 -4.89 -11.66
CA GLY A 144 4.83 -3.48 -11.98
C GLY A 144 5.28 -2.66 -10.77
N THR A 145 4.70 -2.92 -9.58
CA THR A 145 5.14 -2.28 -8.34
C THR A 145 6.59 -2.63 -8.01
N ALA A 146 6.95 -3.92 -8.08
CA ALA A 146 8.30 -4.38 -7.78
C ALA A 146 9.34 -3.75 -8.73
N LEU A 147 9.07 -3.76 -10.04
CA LEU A 147 9.93 -3.15 -11.04
C LEU A 147 10.05 -1.64 -10.83
N ALA A 148 8.92 -0.92 -10.71
CA ALA A 148 8.94 0.53 -10.52
C ALA A 148 9.70 0.93 -9.24
N THR A 149 9.58 0.16 -8.16
CA THR A 149 10.36 0.37 -6.93
C THR A 149 11.85 0.14 -7.13
N MET A 150 12.26 -0.79 -7.99
CA MET A 150 13.67 -1.02 -8.29
C MET A 150 14.29 0.15 -9.07
N PHE A 151 13.53 0.88 -9.88
CA PHE A 151 14.04 1.97 -10.70
C PHE A 151 13.89 3.37 -10.08
N LEU A 152 13.05 3.55 -9.04
CA LEU A 152 12.75 4.82 -8.35
C LEU A 152 13.33 4.90 -6.94
#